data_AF-A0A2V1HT42-F1
#
_entry.id   AF-A0A2V1HT42-F1
#
_cell.length_a   1.000
_cell.length_b   1.000
_cell.length_c   1.000
_cell.angle_alpha   90.00
_cell.angle_beta   90.00
_cell.angle_gamma   90.00
#
_symmetry.space_group_name_H-M   'P 1'
#
loop_
_entity.id
_entity.type
_entity.pdbx_description
1 polymer ?
#
loop_
_entity_poly.entity_id
_entity_poly.type
_entity_poly.pdbx_seq_one_letter_code
_entity_poly.pdbx_strand_id
1 'polypeptide(L)'
;MMRRMNDGWMVIERNAFSMILVHEVPPPWWRLALELLNPLTWVDSTSTLGQVKRWLHVSIDEDGTLSRYTIGEIPPRWQRPFSWEVPDGDSPRGTSS
;
A
#
# COMPACT_ATOMS: atom_id res chain seq x y z
N MET A 1 -6.32 -7.29 25.25
CA MET A 1 -6.60 -6.07 24.46
C MET A 1 -5.69 -6.10 23.24
N MET A 2 -6.13 -6.74 22.16
CA MET A 2 -5.30 -6.98 20.97
C MET A 2 -5.71 -6.00 19.87
N ARG A 3 -4.70 -5.23 19.43
CA ARG A 3 -4.77 -4.06 18.57
C ARG A 3 -5.09 -4.49 17.13
N ARG A 4 -6.05 -3.78 16.53
CA ARG A 4 -6.54 -3.85 15.14
C ARG A 4 -5.56 -4.48 14.14
N MET A 5 -5.84 -5.71 13.70
CA MET A 5 -5.27 -6.34 12.49
C MET A 5 -6.18 -6.11 11.27
N ASN A 6 -6.88 -4.97 11.23
CA ASN A 6 -7.89 -4.69 10.21
C ASN A 6 -7.58 -3.42 9.41
N ASP A 7 -6.29 -3.07 9.31
CA ASP A 7 -5.82 -1.94 8.50
C ASP A 7 -5.71 -2.31 7.01
N GLY A 8 -6.22 -3.50 6.61
CA GLY A 8 -6.28 -3.95 5.23
C GLY A 8 -4.95 -4.41 4.64
N TRP A 9 -3.92 -4.62 5.46
CA TRP A 9 -2.63 -5.16 5.02
C TRP A 9 -2.69 -6.68 4.91
N MET A 10 -2.33 -7.21 3.75
CA MET A 10 -2.20 -8.63 3.48
C MET A 10 -0.72 -9.02 3.45
N VAL A 11 -0.33 -10.03 4.22
CA VAL A 11 1.05 -10.55 4.16
C VAL A 11 1.19 -11.39 2.90
N ILE A 12 2.18 -11.04 2.08
CA ILE A 12 2.48 -11.73 0.83
C ILE A 12 3.78 -12.53 0.91
N GLU A 13 4.72 -12.06 1.73
CA GLU A 13 6.00 -12.72 1.95
C GLU A 13 6.39 -12.55 3.41
N ARG A 14 6.85 -13.64 4.01
CA ARG A 14 7.33 -13.67 5.38
C ARG A 14 8.55 -14.58 5.48
N ASN A 15 9.66 -13.97 5.85
CA ASN A 15 10.90 -14.64 6.18
C ASN A 15 11.20 -14.44 7.68
N ALA A 16 12.28 -15.06 8.17
CA ALA A 16 12.68 -14.93 9.57
C ALA A 16 13.01 -13.47 9.97
N PHE A 17 13.54 -12.69 9.02
CA PHE A 17 14.04 -11.33 9.25
C PHE A 17 13.35 -10.25 8.40
N SER A 18 12.38 -10.64 7.56
CA SER A 18 11.66 -9.70 6.72
C SER A 18 10.20 -10.11 6.52
N MET A 19 9.36 -9.11 6.29
CA MET A 19 7.95 -9.27 5.98
C MET A 19 7.55 -8.23 4.95
N ILE A 20 6.88 -8.67 3.90
CA ILE A 20 6.28 -7.78 2.92
C ILE A 20 4.77 -7.90 3.06
N LEU A 21 4.12 -6.75 3.17
CA LEU A 21 2.68 -6.63 3.21
C LEU A 21 2.22 -5.79 2.02
N VAL A 22 1.01 -6.07 1.53
CA VAL A 22 0.34 -5.30 0.48
C VAL A 22 -1.00 -4.77 1.00
N HIS A 23 -1.33 -3.53 0.67
CA HIS A 23 -2.60 -2.90 0.94
C HIS A 23 -3.20 -2.39 -0.36
N GLU A 24 -4.43 -2.78 -0.63
CA GLU A 24 -5.19 -2.21 -1.74
C GLU A 24 -5.79 -0.87 -1.31
N VAL A 25 -5.41 0.21 -1.97
CA VAL A 25 -5.90 1.55 -1.69
C VAL A 25 -7.21 1.74 -2.46
N PRO A 26 -8.38 1.75 -1.78
CA PRO A 26 -9.64 1.93 -2.47
C PRO A 26 -9.72 3.34 -3.07
N PRO A 27 -10.33 3.49 -4.26
CA PRO A 27 -10.53 4.79 -4.85
C PRO A 27 -11.42 5.65 -3.95
N PRO A 28 -11.26 6.98 -3.99
CA PRO A 28 -12.14 7.86 -3.26
C PRO A 28 -13.57 7.81 -3.81
N TRP A 29 -14.57 8.05 -2.94
CA TRP A 29 -15.99 7.90 -3.27
C TRP A 29 -16.42 8.74 -4.49
N TRP A 30 -15.82 9.91 -4.68
CA TRP A 30 -16.12 10.77 -5.83
C TRP A 30 -15.71 10.11 -7.15
N ARG A 31 -14.68 9.25 -7.15
CA ARG A 31 -14.23 8.53 -8.35
C ARG A 31 -15.21 7.41 -8.72
N LEU A 32 -15.75 6.72 -7.73
CA LEU A 32 -16.84 5.77 -7.91
C LEU A 32 -18.07 6.47 -8.52
N ALA A 33 -18.41 7.66 -8.02
CA ALA A 33 -19.50 8.46 -8.58
C ALA A 33 -19.25 8.87 -10.05
N LEU A 34 -18.02 9.25 -10.41
CA LEU A 34 -17.68 9.57 -11.79
C LEU A 34 -17.78 8.35 -12.72
N GLU A 35 -17.43 7.15 -12.27
CA GLU A 35 -17.57 5.92 -13.06
C GLU A 35 -19.03 5.53 -13.26
N LEU A 36 -19.90 5.80 -12.27
CA LEU A 36 -21.34 5.63 -12.42
C LEU A 36 -21.97 6.65 -13.37
N LEU A 37 -21.41 7.86 -13.46
CA LEU A 37 -21.92 8.92 -14.32
C LEU A 37 -21.33 8.89 -15.73
N ASN A 38 -20.26 8.12 -15.97
CA ASN A 38 -19.60 8.04 -17.26
C ASN A 38 -20.11 6.82 -18.07
N PRO A 39 -20.93 7.00 -19.11
CA PRO A 39 -21.44 5.89 -19.90
C PRO A 39 -20.35 5.11 -20.65
N LEU A 40 -19.15 5.70 -20.85
CA LEU A 40 -18.04 5.02 -21.52
C LEU A 40 -17.44 3.87 -20.70
N THR A 41 -17.45 3.96 -19.36
CA THR A 41 -16.94 2.88 -18.48
C THR A 41 -17.89 1.68 -18.40
N TRP A 42 -19.08 1.79 -18.99
CA TRP A 42 -20.05 0.69 -19.06
C TRP A 42 -19.89 -0.11 -20.35
N VAL A 43 -19.32 0.50 -21.40
CA VAL A 43 -19.12 -0.12 -22.72
C VAL A 43 -17.79 -0.85 -22.78
N ASP A 44 -16.73 -0.24 -22.26
CA ASP A 44 -15.48 -0.93 -22.00
C ASP A 44 -15.58 -1.56 -20.60
N SER A 45 -15.77 -2.87 -20.52
CA SER A 45 -15.79 -3.66 -19.27
C SER A 45 -14.50 -3.60 -18.44
N THR A 46 -13.61 -2.67 -18.77
CA THR A 46 -12.38 -2.34 -18.07
C THR A 46 -12.74 -1.28 -17.04
N SER A 47 -12.98 -1.69 -15.79
CA SER A 47 -13.08 -0.72 -14.70
C SER A 47 -11.80 0.13 -14.74
N THR A 48 -11.97 1.43 -14.99
CA THR A 48 -10.85 2.39 -15.07
C THR A 48 -10.29 2.71 -13.68
N LEU A 49 -10.84 2.07 -12.63
CA LEU A 49 -10.27 2.02 -11.31
C LEU A 49 -9.03 1.11 -11.36
N GLY A 50 -7.90 1.69 -11.74
CA GLY A 50 -6.62 1.03 -11.51
C GLY A 50 -6.54 0.58 -10.05
N GLN A 51 -6.26 -0.70 -9.81
CA GLN A 51 -5.97 -1.19 -8.46
C GLN A 51 -4.68 -0.54 -7.99
N VAL A 52 -4.78 0.50 -7.17
CA VAL A 52 -3.62 1.12 -6.55
C VAL A 52 -3.23 0.27 -5.35
N LYS A 53 -1.99 -0.22 -5.36
CA LYS A 53 -1.45 -1.06 -4.29
C LYS A 53 -0.32 -0.31 -3.60
N ARG A 54 -0.32 -0.34 -2.27
CA ARG A 54 0.80 0.09 -1.43
C ARG A 54 1.44 -1.14 -0.81
N TRP A 55 2.75 -1.13 -0.71
CA TRP A 55 3.56 -2.23 -0.18
C TRP A 55 4.26 -1.70 1.06
N LEU A 56 4.29 -2.50 2.12
CA LEU A 56 5.00 -2.21 3.35
C LEU A 56 6.08 -3.26 3.50
N HIS A 57 7.31 -2.80 3.50
CA HIS A 57 8.47 -3.63 3.77
C HIS A 57 8.87 -3.44 5.22
N VAL A 58 8.96 -4.55 5.95
CA VAL A 58 9.42 -4.60 7.32
C VAL A 58 10.63 -5.53 7.35
N SER A 59 11.77 -5.05 7.84
CA SER A 59 12.98 -5.87 8.01
C SER A 59 13.58 -5.64 9.38
N ILE A 60 14.23 -6.66 9.91
CA ILE A 60 15.02 -6.61 11.14
C ILE A 60 16.45 -6.96 10.74
N ASP A 61 17.38 -6.07 11.09
CA ASP A 61 18.82 -6.26 10.85
C ASP A 61 19.47 -7.07 11.99
N GLU A 62 20.72 -7.50 11.80
CA GLU A 62 21.45 -8.36 12.75
C GLU A 62 21.65 -7.71 14.12
N ASP A 63 21.72 -6.37 14.17
CA ASP A 63 21.80 -5.57 15.40
C ASP A 63 20.44 -5.41 16.11
N GLY A 64 19.37 -6.00 15.55
CA GLY A 64 18.00 -5.88 16.04
C GLY A 64 17.29 -4.60 15.58
N THR A 65 17.90 -3.79 14.72
CA THR A 65 17.28 -2.58 14.17
C THR A 65 16.09 -2.94 13.29
N LEU A 66 14.92 -2.37 13.61
CA LEU A 66 13.70 -2.53 12.84
C LEU A 66 13.57 -1.42 11.79
N SER A 67 13.63 -1.79 10.52
CA SER A 67 13.42 -0.90 9.38
C SER A 67 12.04 -1.13 8.77
N ARG A 68 11.34 -0.02 8.48
CA ARG A 68 10.01 -0.03 7.86
C ARG A 68 9.90 1.08 6.84
N TYR A 69 9.47 0.74 5.64
CA TYR A 69 9.24 1.71 4.57
C TYR A 69 8.10 1.25 3.67
N THR A 70 7.38 2.21 3.09
CA THR A 70 6.33 1.91 2.12
C THR A 70 6.79 2.16 0.69
N ILE A 71 6.24 1.41 -0.25
CA ILE A 71 6.44 1.59 -1.69
C ILE A 71 5.08 1.57 -2.36
N GLY A 72 4.92 2.32 -3.45
CA GLY A 72 3.71 2.33 -4.25
C GLY A 72 3.16 3.74 -4.40
N GLU A 73 3.04 4.18 -5.64
CA GLU A 73 2.57 5.52 -5.96
C GLU A 73 1.05 5.58 -5.76
N ILE A 74 0.62 6.37 -4.78
CA ILE A 74 -0.79 6.74 -4.64
C ILE A 74 -0.99 8.02 -5.45
N PRO A 75 -1.93 8.03 -6.42
CA PRO A 75 -2.24 9.23 -7.18
C PRO A 75 -2.49 10.42 -6.25
N PRO A 76 -1.96 11.63 -6.52
CA PRO A 76 -2.07 12.78 -5.62
C PRO A 76 -3.52 13.10 -5.19
N ARG A 77 -4.50 12.85 -6.08
CA ARG A 77 -5.93 13.08 -5.82
C ARG A 77 -6.59 11.98 -4.95
N TRP A 78 -5.87 10.90 -4.65
CA TRP A 78 -6.32 9.78 -3.82
C TRP A 78 -5.63 9.76 -2.46
N GLN A 79 -4.66 10.66 -2.23
CA GLN A 79 -3.99 10.81 -0.96
C GLN A 79 -5.02 11.10 0.13
N ARG A 80 -5.01 10.26 1.16
CA ARG A 80 -5.78 10.41 2.39
C ARG A 80 -4.78 10.25 3.53
N PRO A 81 -4.99 10.91 4.67
CA PRO A 81 -4.22 10.61 5.86
C PRO A 81 -4.58 9.18 6.30
N PHE A 82 -3.79 8.21 5.88
CA PHE A 82 -3.95 6.83 6.29
C PHE A 82 -3.20 6.64 7.60
N SER A 83 -3.90 6.18 8.65
CA SER A 83 -3.29 5.98 9.97
C SER A 83 -2.19 4.92 10.01
N TRP A 84 -2.01 4.19 8.90
CA TRP A 84 -1.06 3.11 8.73
C TRP A 84 0.11 3.49 7.80
N GLU A 85 0.14 4.70 7.25
CA GLU A 85 1.28 5.18 6.47
C GLU A 85 2.50 5.35 7.38
N VAL A 86 3.54 4.57 7.09
CA VAL A 86 4.87 4.80 7.61
C VAL A 86 5.54 5.74 6.63
N PRO A 87 6.24 6.81 7.08
CA PRO A 87 7.07 7.61 6.19
C PRO A 87 7.95 6.69 5.36
N ASP A 88 8.17 7.04 4.10
CA ASP A 88 9.12 6.32 3.27
C ASP A 88 10.50 6.50 3.91
N GLY A 89 10.89 5.52 4.72
CA GLY A 89 12.19 5.48 5.37
C GLY A 89 13.26 5.23 4.32
N ASP A 90 14.51 5.50 4.68
CA ASP A 90 15.64 5.10 3.84
C ASP A 90 15.49 3.60 3.56
N SER A 91 15.26 3.26 2.28
CA SER A 91 15.33 1.88 1.82
C SER A 91 16.65 1.33 2.33
N PRO A 92 16.71 0.10 2.89
CA PRO A 92 17.96 -0.45 3.38
C PRO A 92 18.95 -0.33 2.24
N ARG A 93 19.91 0.59 2.40
CA ARG A 93 20.96 0.82 1.41
C ARG A 93 21.53 -0.55 1.13
N GLY A 94 21.41 -0.99 -0.11
CA GLY A 94 22.06 -2.21 -0.55
C GLY A 94 23.48 -2.17 0.00
N THR A 95 23.82 -3.20 0.77
CA THR A 95 25.20 -3.55 1.06
C THR A 95 25.87 -3.82 -0.28
N SER A 96 26.35 -2.75 -0.92
CA SER A 96 27.40 -2.82 -1.91
C SER A 96 28.65 -3.26 -1.16
N SER A 97 28.99 -4.54 -1.30
CA SER A 97 30.35 -5.05 -1.10
C SER A 97 30.92 -5.36 -2.48
#